data_AF-A0A6I7YPP4-F1
#
_entry.id   AF-A0A6I7YPP4-F1
#
_cell.length_a   1.000
_cell.length_b   1.000
_cell.length_c   1.000
_cell.angle_alpha   90.00
_cell.angle_beta   90.00
_cell.angle_gamma   90.00
#
_symmetry.space_group_name_H-M   'P 1'
#
loop_
_entity.id
_entity.type
_entity.pdbx_description
1 polymer ?
#
loop_
_entity_poly.entity_id
_entity_poly.type
_entity_poly.pdbx_seq_one_letter_code
_entity_poly.pdbx_strand_id
1 'polypeptide(L)'
;MDLLAAGQDICWRDDDHSPEIRIQPHNEEHETAAVRVEDLGSSCVSVFLPMSLDEGWIDEQRSLLGLVRKEWPSEVLQLAPGVYEWRR
;
A
#
# COMPACT_ATOMS: atom_id res chain seq x y z
N MET A 1 -2.13 5.95 2.15
CA MET A 1 -2.20 6.94 1.04
C MET A 1 -1.70 8.30 1.48
N ASP A 2 -2.26 8.90 2.53
CA ASP A 2 -1.86 10.26 2.94
C ASP A 2 -0.43 10.34 3.48
N LEU A 3 0.03 9.32 4.21
CA LEU A 3 1.43 9.20 4.64
C LEU A 3 2.39 9.09 3.44
N LEU A 4 2.07 8.27 2.42
CA LEU A 4 2.85 8.21 1.18
C LEU A 4 2.87 9.55 0.44
N ALA A 5 1.74 10.26 0.40
CA ALA A 5 1.66 11.58 -0.21
C ALA A 5 2.51 12.62 0.55
N ALA A 6 2.70 12.43 1.85
CA ALA A 6 3.61 13.21 2.67
C ALA A 6 5.07 12.74 2.59
N GLY A 7 5.40 11.76 1.73
CA GLY A 7 6.74 11.20 1.59
C GLY A 7 7.15 10.29 2.75
N GLN A 8 6.20 9.83 3.56
CA GLN A 8 6.46 8.95 4.70
C GLN A 8 6.26 7.48 4.33
N ASP A 9 7.09 6.63 4.92
CA ASP A 9 6.96 5.18 4.84
C ASP A 9 5.61 4.72 5.39
N ILE A 10 5.02 3.74 4.71
CA ILE A 10 3.85 3.02 5.23
C ILE A 10 4.27 1.59 5.53
N CYS A 11 3.90 1.13 6.72
CA CYS A 11 4.00 -0.27 7.10
C CYS A 11 2.59 -0.83 7.27
N TRP A 12 2.32 -1.97 6.64
CA TRP A 12 1.06 -2.70 6.75
C TRP A 12 1.34 -4.11 7.31
N ARG A 13 0.67 -4.43 8.41
CA ARG A 13 0.75 -5.73 9.08
C ARG A 13 -0.64 -6.04 9.66
N ASP A 14 -1.18 -7.21 9.34
CA ASP A 14 -2.52 -7.65 9.78
C ASP A 14 -2.46 -8.33 11.16
N ASP A 15 -1.37 -9.06 11.46
CA ASP A 15 -1.06 -9.69 12.76
C ASP A 15 0.45 -10.03 12.92
N ASP A 16 0.85 -10.63 14.05
CA ASP A 16 2.25 -11.03 14.34
C ASP A 16 2.79 -12.17 13.43
N HIS A 17 1.93 -12.82 12.64
CA HIS A 17 2.31 -13.94 11.77
C HIS A 17 2.15 -13.64 10.27
N SER A 18 1.62 -12.46 9.92
CA SER A 18 1.40 -12.03 8.55
C SER A 18 2.65 -11.37 7.96
N PRO A 19 2.83 -11.46 6.63
CA PRO A 19 3.87 -10.72 5.94
C PRO A 19 3.74 -9.22 6.23
N GLU A 20 4.85 -8.60 6.64
CA GLU A 20 4.96 -7.16 6.74
C GLU A 20 5.16 -6.58 5.35
N ILE A 21 4.28 -5.68 4.92
CA ILE A 21 4.45 -4.92 3.68
C ILE A 21 4.87 -3.51 4.04
N ARG A 22 6.06 -3.10 3.64
CA ARG A 22 6.58 -1.75 3.78
C ARG A 22 6.67 -1.08 2.42
N ILE A 23 6.12 0.13 2.32
CA ILE A 23 6.22 0.98 1.13
C ILE A 23 7.08 2.17 1.50
N GLN A 24 8.17 2.35 0.77
CA GLN A 24 9.12 3.45 0.94
C GLN A 24 8.98 4.38 -0.27
N PRO A 25 8.52 5.63 -0.07
CA PRO A 25 8.37 6.60 -1.16
C PRO A 25 9.70 6.94 -1.84
N HIS A 26 10.80 6.86 -1.09
CA HIS A 26 12.14 7.07 -1.60
C HIS A 26 13.11 6.08 -0.94
N ASN A 27 13.68 5.20 -1.75
CA ASN A 27 14.76 4.31 -1.34
C ASN A 27 16.10 4.88 -1.81
N GLU A 28 17.02 5.11 -0.88
CA GLU A 28 18.32 5.76 -1.16
C GLU A 28 19.24 4.90 -2.05
N GLU A 29 19.11 3.57 -2.03
CA GLU A 29 19.96 2.66 -2.81
C GLU A 29 19.55 2.61 -4.28
N HIS A 30 18.25 2.74 -4.54
CA HIS A 30 17.68 2.62 -5.88
C HIS A 30 17.17 3.93 -6.47
N GLU A 31 17.17 5.01 -5.69
CA GLU A 31 16.63 6.34 -6.04
C GLU A 31 15.16 6.31 -6.52
N THR A 32 14.42 5.23 -6.22
CA THR A 32 13.02 5.03 -6.61
C THR A 32 12.16 4.71 -5.39
N ALA A 33 10.83 4.74 -5.56
CA ALA A 33 9.95 4.12 -4.59
C ALA A 33 10.22 2.61 -4.53
N ALA A 34 10.00 2.01 -3.37
CA ALA A 34 10.24 0.59 -3.16
C ALA A 34 9.15 -0.04 -2.29
N VAL A 35 8.77 -1.27 -2.64
CA VAL A 35 7.93 -2.12 -1.80
C VAL A 35 8.78 -3.28 -1.29
N ARG A 36 8.76 -3.45 0.03
CA ARG A 36 9.42 -4.55 0.73
C ARG A 36 8.36 -5.41 1.38
N VAL A 37 8.43 -6.71 1.14
CA VAL A 37 7.54 -7.69 1.77
C VAL A 37 8.41 -8.62 2.61
N GLU A 38 8.16 -8.71 3.90
CA GLU A 38 8.88 -9.60 4.82
C GLU A 38 7.90 -10.59 5.47
N ASP A 39 7.99 -11.85 5.08
CA ASP A 39 7.28 -12.95 5.75
C ASP A 39 8.24 -13.69 6.69
N LEU A 40 8.52 -13.10 7.84
CA LEU A 40 9.43 -13.69 8.84
C LEU A 40 8.76 -14.80 9.67
N GLY A 41 7.42 -14.88 9.65
CA GLY A 41 6.64 -15.81 10.48
C GLY A 41 6.39 -17.17 9.82
N SER A 42 6.25 -17.21 8.49
CA SER A 42 5.85 -18.43 7.78
C SER A 42 6.94 -18.95 6.84
N SER A 43 7.40 -18.14 5.88
CA SER A 43 8.32 -18.60 4.83
C SER A 43 9.78 -18.12 4.95
N CYS A 44 10.06 -17.19 5.86
CA CYS A 44 11.32 -16.43 5.94
C CYS A 44 11.72 -15.73 4.62
N VAL A 45 10.75 -15.46 3.74
CA VAL A 45 11.01 -14.80 2.46
C VAL A 45 10.98 -13.29 2.61
N SER A 46 11.99 -12.62 2.06
CA SER A 46 11.99 -11.18 1.85
C SER A 46 11.98 -10.89 0.36
N VAL A 47 11.01 -10.10 -0.09
CA VAL A 47 10.90 -9.62 -1.48
C VAL A 47 11.09 -8.12 -1.49
N PHE A 48 11.91 -7.65 -2.43
CA PHE A 48 12.14 -6.23 -2.69
C PHE A 48 11.75 -5.90 -4.13
N LEU A 49 10.93 -4.88 -4.30
CA LEU A 49 10.38 -4.45 -5.58
C LEU A 49 10.63 -2.94 -5.76
N PRO A 50 11.68 -2.52 -6.49
CA PRO A 50 11.83 -1.14 -6.89
C PRO A 50 10.78 -0.81 -7.95
N MET A 51 10.15 0.37 -7.84
CA MET A 51 9.10 0.81 -8.74
C MET A 51 9.29 2.27 -9.13
N SER A 52 9.30 2.49 -10.45
CA SER A 52 9.17 3.82 -11.03
C SER A 52 7.70 4.21 -10.96
N LEU A 53 7.39 5.18 -10.10
CA LEU A 53 6.07 5.77 -10.00
C LEU A 53 6.03 7.05 -10.82
N ASP A 54 5.03 7.17 -11.69
CA ASP A 54 4.80 8.40 -12.43
C ASP A 54 4.36 9.54 -11.49
N GLU A 55 4.63 10.77 -11.90
CA GLU A 55 4.15 11.95 -11.19
C GLU A 55 2.61 11.91 -11.08
N GLY A 56 2.09 12.16 -9.88
CA GLY A 56 0.64 12.12 -9.64
C GLY A 56 0.05 10.71 -9.47
N TRP A 57 0.86 9.64 -9.44
CA TRP A 57 0.37 8.26 -9.25
C TRP A 57 -0.57 8.11 -8.06
N ILE A 58 -0.27 8.77 -6.93
CA ILE A 58 -1.13 8.72 -5.74
C ILE A 58 -2.52 9.31 -6.02
N ASP A 59 -2.60 10.41 -6.76
CA ASP A 59 -3.88 11.04 -7.08
C ASP A 59 -4.69 10.24 -8.09
N GLU A 60 -4.01 9.56 -9.02
CA GLU A 60 -4.64 8.55 -9.88
C GLU A 60 -5.23 7.40 -9.05
N GLN A 61 -4.46 6.84 -8.10
CA GLN A 61 -4.98 5.77 -7.23
C GLN A 61 -6.16 6.24 -6.38
N ARG A 62 -6.16 7.50 -5.89
CA ARG A 62 -7.31 8.09 -5.19
C ARG A 62 -8.54 8.16 -6.09
N SER A 63 -8.35 8.54 -7.35
CA SER A 63 -9.43 8.66 -8.34
C SER A 63 -10.02 7.30 -8.67
N LEU A 64 -9.18 6.29 -8.92
CA LEU A 64 -9.61 4.90 -9.17
C LEU A 64 -10.38 4.32 -7.97
N LEU A 65 -9.89 4.55 -6.76
CA LEU A 65 -10.60 4.14 -5.55
C LEU A 65 -11.97 4.83 -5.42
N GLY A 66 -12.06 6.11 -5.78
CA GLY A 66 -13.33 6.83 -5.85
C GLY A 66 -14.33 6.18 -6.82
N LEU A 67 -13.85 5.73 -7.99
CA LEU A 67 -14.68 5.03 -8.97
C LEU A 67 -15.17 3.68 -8.44
N VAL A 68 -14.26 2.89 -7.86
CA VAL A 68 -14.59 1.59 -7.25
C VAL A 68 -15.67 1.74 -6.17
N ARG A 69 -15.54 2.74 -5.30
CA ARG A 69 -16.53 3.00 -4.24
C ARG A 69 -17.89 3.45 -4.78
N LYS A 70 -17.90 4.11 -5.93
CA LYS A 70 -19.14 4.54 -6.59
C LYS A 70 -19.84 3.36 -7.26
N GLU A 71 -19.07 2.45 -7.85
CA GLU A 71 -19.59 1.30 -8.58
C GLU A 71 -20.03 0.16 -7.63
N TRP A 72 -19.29 -0.06 -6.55
CA TRP A 72 -19.55 -1.12 -5.55
C TRP A 72 -19.67 -0.57 -4.12
N PRO A 73 -20.74 0.20 -3.83
CA PRO A 73 -20.87 0.89 -2.54
C PRO A 73 -21.16 -0.04 -1.36
N SER A 74 -21.66 -1.25 -1.60
CA SER A 74 -21.96 -2.25 -0.55
C SER A 74 -20.78 -3.17 -0.25
N GLU A 75 -19.92 -3.37 -1.23
CA GLU A 75 -18.79 -4.29 -1.20
C GLU A 75 -17.54 -3.57 -0.69
N VAL A 76 -17.35 -2.29 -1.01
CA VAL A 76 -16.16 -1.54 -0.59
C VAL A 76 -16.50 -0.65 0.60
N LEU A 77 -16.22 -1.14 1.80
CA LEU A 77 -16.48 -0.41 3.03
C LEU A 77 -15.21 0.23 3.56
N GLN A 78 -15.36 1.47 4.02
CA GLN A 78 -14.30 2.18 4.71
C GLN A 78 -14.36 1.86 6.21
N LEU A 79 -13.37 1.14 6.72
CA LEU A 79 -13.27 0.78 8.14
C LEU A 79 -12.66 1.90 8.99
N ALA A 80 -11.67 2.60 8.43
CA ALA A 80 -11.01 3.75 9.02
C ALA A 80 -10.57 4.74 7.92
N PRO A 81 -10.15 5.98 8.25
CA PRO A 81 -9.60 6.90 7.26
C PRO A 81 -8.49 6.24 6.43
N GLY A 82 -8.69 6.12 5.12
CA GLY A 82 -7.73 5.49 4.21
C GLY A 82 -7.64 3.95 4.28
N VAL A 83 -8.43 3.28 5.12
CA VAL A 83 -8.47 1.80 5.24
C VAL A 83 -9.81 1.29 4.71
N TYR A 84 -9.74 0.42 3.71
CA TYR A 84 -10.89 -0.12 3.00
C TYR A 84 -10.86 -1.64 3.03
N GLU A 85 -12.03 -2.24 3.21
CA GLU A 85 -12.24 -3.68 3.18
C GLU A 85 -13.18 -4.02 2.03
N TRP A 86 -12.88 -5.14 1.35
CA TRP A 86 -13.75 -5.72 0.36
C TRP A 86 -14.64 -6.79 1.00
N ARG A 87 -15.94 -6.58 1.02
CA ARG A 87 -16.93 -7.59 1.40
C ARG A 87 -17.31 -8.43 0.19
N ARG A 88 -17.34 -9.74 0.40
CA ARG A 88 -17.67 -10.74 -0.60
C ARG A 88 -19.13 -11.17 -0.50
#